data_AF-A0A9D9WBL7-F1
#
_entry.id   AF-A0A9D9WBL7-F1
#
_cell.length_a   1.000
_cell.length_b   1.000
_cell.length_c   1.000
_cell.angle_alpha   90.00
_cell.angle_beta   90.00
_cell.angle_gamma   90.00
#
_symmetry.space_group_name_H-M   'P 1'
#
loop_
_entity.id
_entity.type
_entity.pdbx_description
1 polymer ?
#
loop_
_entity_poly.entity_id
_entity_poly.type
_entity_poly.pdbx_seq_one_letter_code
_entity_poly.pdbx_strand_id
1 'polypeptide(L)'
;MSGEFIDTNIFIYLFDETDERKRNIAEQLIQSALKTRSAYISHQVVQETLNVVTRKLPFPMSTENAQRFLEQILAPLWRIMPSPVLYRRGFELQSRYDFSFYDALTIAAALEAGCTR
;
A
#
# COMPACT_ATOMS: atom_id res chain seq x y z
N MET A 1 2.96 -10.47 16.34
CA MET A 1 2.85 -11.11 15.01
C MET A 1 3.56 -10.20 14.03
N SER A 2 4.58 -10.69 13.33
CA SER A 2 5.26 -9.97 12.26
C SER A 2 4.48 -10.15 10.96
N GLY A 3 4.14 -9.04 10.29
CA GLY A 3 3.46 -9.05 8.99
C GLY A 3 4.37 -8.52 7.87
N GLU A 4 3.89 -8.66 6.64
CA GLU A 4 4.48 -8.01 5.46
C GLU A 4 3.88 -6.60 5.29
N PHE A 5 4.67 -5.63 4.82
CA PHE A 5 4.11 -4.34 4.40
C PHE A 5 3.86 -4.33 2.89
N ILE A 6 2.63 -3.99 2.48
CA ILE A 6 2.30 -3.90 1.04
C ILE A 6 2.29 -2.43 0.62
N ASP A 7 3.15 -2.10 -0.34
CA ASP A 7 3.24 -0.78 -0.95
C ASP A 7 2.21 -0.58 -2.07
N THR A 8 1.94 0.68 -2.44
CA THR A 8 1.04 1.09 -3.52
C THR A 8 1.32 0.35 -4.82
N ASN A 9 2.60 0.13 -5.16
CA ASN A 9 3.01 -0.52 -6.40
C ASN A 9 2.37 -1.91 -6.59
N ILE A 10 2.23 -2.69 -5.52
CA ILE A 10 1.61 -4.03 -5.61
C ILE A 10 0.14 -3.91 -6.03
N PHE A 11 -0.60 -2.94 -5.49
CA PHE A 11 -1.98 -2.71 -5.91
C PHE A 11 -2.08 -2.19 -7.34
N ILE A 12 -1.14 -1.35 -7.76
CA ILE A 12 -1.11 -0.84 -9.15
C ILE A 12 -0.88 -1.98 -10.14
N TYR A 13 -0.01 -2.94 -9.81
CA TYR A 13 0.26 -4.09 -10.68
C TYR A 13 -0.96 -4.99 -10.94
N LEU A 14 -2.01 -4.94 -10.10
CA LEU A 14 -3.27 -5.63 -10.40
C LEU A 14 -3.90 -5.14 -11.71
N PHE A 15 -3.64 -3.89 -12.08
CA PHE A 15 -4.22 -3.22 -13.24
C PHE A 15 -3.20 -3.02 -14.36
N ASP A 16 -2.00 -3.60 -14.23
CA ASP A 16 -1.01 -3.58 -15.30
C ASP A 16 -1.38 -4.64 -16.36
N GLU A 17 -1.82 -4.16 -17.52
CA GLU A 17 -2.17 -5.00 -18.66
C GLU A 17 -0.92 -5.46 -19.44
N THR A 18 0.25 -4.85 -19.19
CA THR A 18 1.47 -5.07 -19.96
C THR A 18 2.41 -6.10 -19.34
N ASP A 19 2.36 -6.32 -18.03
CA ASP A 19 3.20 -7.29 -17.30
C ASP A 19 2.33 -8.30 -16.53
N GLU A 20 1.87 -9.33 -17.24
CA GLU A 20 1.06 -10.41 -16.67
C GLU A 20 1.76 -11.11 -15.49
N ARG A 21 3.08 -11.23 -15.53
CA ARG A 21 3.84 -11.86 -14.46
C ARG A 21 3.74 -11.05 -13.16
N LYS A 22 3.94 -9.72 -13.23
CA LYS A 22 3.78 -8.85 -12.05
C LYS A 22 2.35 -8.86 -11.53
N ARG A 23 1.35 -8.83 -12.43
CA ARG A 23 -0.07 -8.90 -12.07
C ARG A 23 -0.39 -10.17 -11.29
N ASN A 24 0.05 -11.34 -11.78
CA ASN A 24 -0.17 -12.62 -11.11
C ASN A 24 0.50 -12.69 -9.73
N ILE A 25 1.71 -12.14 -9.59
CA ILE A 25 2.40 -12.08 -8.29
C ILE A 25 1.63 -11.16 -7.33
N ALA A 26 1.21 -9.98 -7.79
CA ALA A 26 0.45 -9.04 -6.98
C ALA A 26 -0.87 -9.63 -6.49
N GLU A 27 -1.60 -10.32 -7.37
CA GLU A 27 -2.83 -11.01 -7.02
C GLU A 27 -2.60 -12.07 -5.93
N GLN A 28 -1.56 -12.90 -6.08
CA GLN A 28 -1.22 -13.92 -5.08
C GLN A 28 -0.86 -13.31 -3.72
N LEU A 29 -0.06 -12.23 -3.71
CA LEU A 29 0.32 -11.54 -2.48
C LEU A 29 -0.89 -10.96 -1.75
N ILE A 30 -1.78 -10.29 -2.48
CA ILE A 30 -2.99 -9.67 -1.91
C ILE A 30 -3.98 -10.73 -1.41
N GLN A 31 -4.21 -11.79 -2.19
CA GLN A 31 -5.08 -12.90 -1.76
C GLN A 31 -4.55 -13.60 -0.51
N SER A 32 -3.24 -13.86 -0.47
CA SER A 32 -2.59 -14.43 0.71
C SER A 32 -2.77 -13.52 1.92
N ALA A 33 -2.44 -12.22 1.79
CA ALA A 33 -2.57 -11.22 2.84
C ALA A 33 -3.98 -11.12 3.42
N LEU A 34 -5.01 -11.11 2.55
CA LEU A 34 -6.41 -11.06 2.97
C LEU A 34 -6.82 -12.33 3.73
N LYS A 35 -6.35 -13.50 3.29
CA LYS A 35 -6.67 -14.80 3.91
C LYS A 35 -5.98 -14.99 5.26
N THR A 36 -4.70 -14.66 5.35
CA THR A 36 -3.88 -14.91 6.55
C THR A 36 -3.89 -13.76 7.54
N ARG A 37 -4.36 -12.56 7.11
CA ARG A 37 -4.25 -11.31 7.88
C ARG A 37 -2.80 -10.99 8.29
N SER A 38 -1.85 -11.40 7.46
CA SER A 38 -0.41 -11.29 7.72
C SER A 38 0.25 -10.13 6.98
N ALA A 39 -0.51 -9.19 6.41
CA ALA A 39 0.06 -8.01 5.78
C ALA A 39 -0.71 -6.74 6.14
N TYR A 40 0.00 -5.61 6.13
CA TYR A 40 -0.48 -4.32 6.57
C TYR A 40 -0.16 -3.23 5.55
N ILE A 41 -1.04 -2.23 5.47
CA ILE A 41 -0.84 -1.03 4.65
C ILE A 41 -1.07 0.25 5.48
N SER A 42 -0.60 1.37 4.94
CA SER A 42 -0.78 2.69 5.53
C SER A 42 -1.85 3.50 4.82
N HIS A 43 -2.26 4.60 5.47
CA HIS A 43 -3.14 5.60 4.88
C HIS A 43 -2.63 6.17 3.56
N GLN A 44 -1.31 6.38 3.45
CA GLN A 44 -0.67 6.85 2.23
C GLN A 44 -0.90 5.86 1.08
N VAL A 45 -0.68 4.57 1.32
CA VAL A 45 -0.90 3.50 0.33
C VAL A 45 -2.35 3.51 -0.15
N VAL A 46 -3.31 3.68 0.76
CA VAL A 46 -4.74 3.80 0.39
C VAL A 46 -4.99 5.02 -0.49
N GLN A 47 -4.48 6.20 -0.13
CA GLN A 47 -4.68 7.42 -0.89
C GLN A 47 -4.07 7.33 -2.30
N GLU A 48 -2.83 6.88 -2.39
CA GLU A 48 -2.12 6.74 -3.66
C GLU A 48 -2.80 5.73 -4.57
N THR A 49 -3.19 4.57 -4.02
CA THR A 49 -3.87 3.51 -4.77
C THR A 49 -5.20 4.03 -5.30
N LEU A 50 -6.03 4.64 -4.45
CA LEU A 50 -7.33 5.18 -4.87
C LEU A 50 -7.18 6.29 -5.93
N ASN A 51 -6.18 7.18 -5.78
CA ASN A 51 -5.90 8.20 -6.78
C ASN A 51 -5.47 7.61 -8.13
N VAL A 52 -4.69 6.52 -8.12
CA VAL A 52 -4.30 5.83 -9.36
C VAL A 52 -5.51 5.17 -10.01
N VAL A 53 -6.25 4.34 -9.28
CA VAL A 53 -7.35 3.56 -9.87
C VAL A 53 -8.52 4.42 -10.34
N THR A 54 -8.73 5.60 -9.75
CA THR A 54 -9.83 6.50 -10.14
C THR A 54 -9.44 7.57 -11.16
N ARG A 55 -8.15 7.76 -11.46
CA ARG A 55 -7.72 8.86 -12.37
C ARG A 55 -6.60 8.54 -13.33
N LYS A 56 -5.64 7.68 -12.96
CA LYS A 56 -4.38 7.52 -13.71
C LYS A 56 -4.32 6.24 -14.54
N LEU A 57 -5.20 5.28 -14.32
CA LEU A 57 -5.30 4.09 -15.18
C LEU A 57 -5.78 4.47 -16.59
N PRO A 58 -5.41 3.70 -17.63
CA PRO A 58 -5.96 3.88 -18.98
C PRO A 58 -7.49 3.85 -19.01
N PHE A 59 -8.08 2.99 -18.19
CA PHE A 59 -9.51 2.90 -17.93
C PHE A 59 -9.78 3.10 -16.43
N PRO A 60 -10.01 4.34 -15.98
CA PRO A 60 -10.28 4.62 -14.57
C PRO A 60 -11.54 3.90 -14.06
N MET A 61 -11.49 3.44 -12.81
CA MET A 61 -12.64 2.86 -12.13
C MET A 61 -13.74 3.89 -11.90
N SER A 62 -14.98 3.45 -11.98
CA SER A 62 -16.11 4.22 -11.44
C SER A 62 -15.98 4.36 -9.92
N THR A 63 -16.65 5.36 -9.35
CA THR A 63 -16.70 5.59 -7.91
C THR A 63 -17.21 4.37 -7.15
N GLU A 64 -18.21 3.67 -7.69
CA GLU A 64 -18.79 2.48 -7.07
C GLU A 64 -17.79 1.32 -7.03
N ASN A 65 -17.02 1.12 -8.10
CA ASN A 65 -15.98 0.09 -8.15
C ASN A 65 -14.80 0.44 -7.23
N ALA A 66 -14.40 1.72 -7.18
CA ALA A 66 -13.35 2.17 -6.27
C ALA A 66 -13.77 2.02 -4.79
N GLN A 67 -15.04 2.29 -4.47
CA GLN A 67 -15.58 2.06 -3.12
C GLN A 67 -15.56 0.58 -2.76
N ARG A 68 -15.99 -0.31 -3.67
CA ARG A 68 -15.90 -1.77 -3.44
C ARG A 68 -14.45 -2.21 -3.24
N PHE A 69 -13.52 -1.69 -4.04
CA PHE A 69 -12.09 -1.99 -3.90
C PHE A 69 -11.54 -1.54 -2.55
N LEU A 70 -11.90 -0.34 -2.09
CA LEU A 70 -11.57 0.14 -0.75
C LEU A 70 -12.10 -0.81 0.33
N GLU A 71 -13.38 -1.14 0.31
CA GLU A 71 -14.04 -1.93 1.35
C GLU A 71 -13.56 -3.39 1.39
N GLN A 72 -13.32 -4.00 0.24
CA GLN A 72 -13.02 -5.43 0.13
C GLN A 72 -11.53 -5.74 0.16
N ILE A 73 -10.67 -4.81 -0.30
CA ILE A 73 -9.24 -5.08 -0.48
C ILE A 73 -8.39 -4.21 0.45
N LEU A 74 -8.56 -2.88 0.40
CA LEU A 74 -7.67 -1.96 1.12
C LEU A 74 -7.98 -1.90 2.62
N ALA A 75 -9.23 -1.64 2.99
CA ALA A 75 -9.66 -1.49 4.38
C ALA A 75 -9.34 -2.71 5.27
N PRO A 76 -9.47 -3.97 4.79
CA PRO A 76 -9.07 -5.14 5.56
C PRO A 76 -7.58 -5.24 5.91
N LEU A 77 -6.72 -4.54 5.16
CA LEU A 77 -5.26 -4.51 5.33
C LEU A 77 -4.78 -3.21 6.00
N TRP A 78 -5.62 -2.19 6.07
CA TRP A 78 -5.25 -0.85 6.52
C TRP A 78 -5.05 -0.81 8.03
N ARG A 79 -3.79 -0.63 8.45
CA ARG A 79 -3.41 -0.63 9.86
C ARG A 79 -2.84 0.69 10.36
N ILE A 80 -2.11 1.42 9.51
CA ILE A 80 -1.37 2.61 9.93
C ILE A 80 -2.08 3.89 9.48
N MET A 81 -2.38 4.74 10.45
CA MET A 81 -3.02 6.05 10.26
C MET A 81 -1.97 7.17 10.28
N PRO A 82 -2.21 8.31 9.62
CA PRO A 82 -1.27 9.41 9.65
C PRO A 82 -1.22 10.02 11.05
N SER A 83 -0.01 10.30 11.53
CA SER A 83 0.20 10.97 12.81
C SER A 83 1.47 11.82 12.77
N PRO A 84 1.57 12.92 13.54
CA PRO A 84 2.81 13.71 13.61
C PRO A 84 4.04 12.88 14.00
N VAL A 85 3.85 11.81 14.78
CA VAL A 85 4.92 10.89 15.17
C VAL A 85 5.43 10.10 13.97
N LEU A 86 4.52 9.57 13.14
CA LEU A 86 4.86 8.87 11.90
C LEU A 86 5.67 9.76 10.95
N TYR A 87 5.24 11.01 10.76
CA TYR A 87 5.96 11.96 9.89
C TYR A 87 7.33 12.33 10.44
N ARG A 88 7.47 12.54 11.75
CA ARG A 88 8.77 12.79 12.38
C ARG A 88 9.73 11.62 12.13
N ARG A 89 9.24 10.38 12.32
CA ARG A 89 10.02 9.17 12.02
C ARG A 89 10.38 9.08 10.54
N GLY A 90 9.47 9.46 9.65
CA GLY A 90 9.74 9.59 8.21
C GLY A 90 10.91 10.53 7.93
N PHE A 91 10.91 11.73 8.51
CA PHE A 91 12.02 12.68 8.35
C PHE A 91 13.35 12.17 8.94
N GLU A 92 13.31 11.48 10.08
CA GLU A 92 14.49 10.85 10.67
C GLU A 92 15.09 9.79 9.73
N LEU A 93 14.25 8.94 9.13
CA LEU A 93 14.69 7.92 8.17
C LEU A 93 15.21 8.54 6.88
N GLN A 94 14.51 9.56 6.35
CA GLN A 94 14.93 10.32 5.19
C GLN A 94 16.34 10.91 5.40
N SER A 95 16.54 11.64 6.51
CA SER A 95 17.83 12.28 6.78
C SER A 95 18.94 11.27 7.02
N ARG A 96 18.63 10.11 7.62
CA ARG A 96 19.64 9.11 7.99
C ARG A 96 20.08 8.24 6.81
N TYR A 97 19.17 7.94 5.89
CA TYR A 97 19.39 6.98 4.81
C TYR A 97 19.25 7.58 3.40
N ASP A 98 19.03 8.88 3.31
CA ASP A 98 18.87 9.63 2.04
C ASP A 98 17.72 9.09 1.16
N PHE A 99 16.65 8.61 1.78
CA PHE A 99 15.45 8.19 1.07
C PHE A 99 14.62 9.37 0.58
N SER A 100 13.85 9.15 -0.48
CA SER A 100 12.79 10.11 -0.82
C SER A 100 11.79 10.22 0.34
N PHE A 101 11.10 11.36 0.43
CA PHE A 101 10.15 11.58 1.52
C PHE A 101 9.06 10.49 1.60
N TYR A 102 8.50 10.11 0.44
CA TYR A 102 7.45 9.10 0.39
C TYR A 102 7.97 7.69 0.71
N ASP A 103 9.16 7.33 0.23
CA ASP A 103 9.77 6.03 0.58
C ASP A 103 10.07 5.97 2.08
N ALA A 104 10.60 7.05 2.65
CA ALA A 104 10.88 7.13 4.08
C ALA A 104 9.60 7.01 4.93
N LEU A 105 8.50 7.62 4.48
CA LEU A 105 7.21 7.55 5.16
C LEU A 105 6.59 6.15 5.08
N THR A 106 6.71 5.48 3.94
CA THR A 106 6.34 4.07 3.75
C THR A 106 7.13 3.16 4.69
N ILE A 107 8.45 3.33 4.78
CA ILE A 107 9.30 2.55 5.70
C ILE A 107 8.93 2.85 7.16
N ALA A 108 8.67 4.12 7.51
CA ALA A 108 8.23 4.49 8.86
C ALA A 108 6.93 3.76 9.23
N ALA A 109 5.97 3.68 8.30
CA ALA A 109 4.72 2.98 8.51
C ALA A 109 4.90 1.46 8.66
N ALA A 110 5.76 0.85 7.84
CA ALA A 110 6.11 -0.56 7.96
C ALA A 110 6.72 -0.89 9.33
N LEU A 111 7.65 -0.04 9.80
CA LEU A 111 8.27 -0.19 11.11
C LEU A 111 7.27 0.03 12.26
N GLU A 112 6.32 0.96 12.13
CA GLU A 112 5.26 1.18 13.12
C GLU A 112 4.27 0.00 13.18
N ALA A 113 4.00 -0.64 12.04
CA ALA A 113 3.18 -1.84 11.95
C ALA A 113 3.87 -3.09 12.52
N GLY A 114 5.17 -3.01 12.87
CA GLY A 114 5.96 -4.16 13.29
C GLY A 114 6.23 -5.15 12.15
N CYS A 115 6.19 -4.67 10.90
CA CYS A 115 6.53 -5.49 9.74
C CYS A 115 8.02 -5.81 9.72
N THR A 116 8.33 -7.02 9.27
CA THR A 116 9.72 -7.50 9.14
C THR A 116 10.11 -7.78 7.69
N ARG A 117 9.16 -7.62 6.76
CA ARG A 117 9.34 -7.86 5.34
C ARG A 117 8.43 -6.94 4.53
#